data_AF-A0A512BWY7-F1
#
_entry.id   AF-A0A512BWY7-F1
#
_cell.length_a   1.000
_cell.length_b   1.000
_cell.length_c   1.000
_cell.angle_alpha   90.00
_cell.angle_beta   90.00
_cell.angle_gamma   90.00
#
_symmetry.space_group_name_H-M   'P 1'
#
loop_
_entity.id
_entity.type
_entity.pdbx_description
1 polymer ?
#
loop_
_entity_poly.entity_id
_entity_poly.type
_entity_poly.pdbx_seq_one_letter_code
_entity_poly.pdbx_strand_id
1 'polypeptide(L)'
;MIWVRRINAPAEWNEVQDQFESLFVKLGCPGQMMLVATTGPGPIMLFASLPNPSLLYALAGFERIEDSELPSEASLLVGHPQAFEKRFTYPKWKPPT
;
A
#
# COMPACT_ATOMS: atom_id res chain seq x y z
N MET A 1 -11.65 5.35 -6.23
CA MET A 1 -10.43 4.90 -5.54
C MET A 1 -10.89 4.13 -4.33
N ILE A 2 -10.50 2.87 -4.24
CA ILE A 2 -10.72 2.08 -3.03
C ILE A 2 -9.39 1.96 -2.30
N TRP A 3 -9.48 1.84 -0.99
CA TRP A 3 -8.35 1.42 -0.18
C TRP A 3 -8.52 -0.03 0.18
N VAL A 4 -7.40 -0.73 0.23
CA VAL A 4 -7.35 -2.09 0.69
C VAL A 4 -6.25 -2.20 1.74
N ARG A 5 -6.47 -2.94 2.80
CA ARG A 5 -5.47 -3.26 3.82
C ARG A 5 -5.16 -4.74 3.80
N ARG A 6 -3.93 -5.10 4.11
CA ARG A 6 -3.54 -6.47 4.42
C ARG A 6 -2.54 -6.45 5.56
N ILE A 7 -2.68 -7.40 6.48
CA ILE A 7 -1.69 -7.63 7.52
C ILE A 7 -0.74 -8.68 6.94
N ASN A 8 0.50 -8.30 6.65
CA ASN A 8 1.49 -9.19 6.06
C ASN A 8 2.58 -9.52 7.07
N ALA A 9 3.01 -10.78 7.08
CA ALA A 9 4.31 -11.11 7.63
C ALA A 9 5.41 -10.48 6.76
N PRO A 10 6.57 -10.09 7.33
CA PRO A 10 7.68 -9.50 6.58
C PRO A 10 8.17 -10.36 5.40
N ALA A 11 7.96 -11.68 5.44
CA ALA A 11 8.30 -12.59 4.34
C ALA A 11 7.41 -12.40 3.09
N GLU A 12 6.12 -12.07 3.27
CA GLU A 12 5.15 -11.92 2.19
C GLU A 12 5.16 -10.50 1.58
N TRP A 13 5.90 -9.59 2.20
CA TRP A 13 5.99 -8.20 1.80
C TRP A 13 6.61 -8.05 0.40
N ASN A 14 7.70 -8.77 0.11
CA ASN A 14 8.38 -8.71 -1.19
C ASN A 14 7.46 -9.20 -2.32
N GLU A 15 6.71 -10.28 -2.10
CA GLU A 15 5.80 -10.82 -3.12
C GLU A 15 4.61 -9.90 -3.39
N VAL A 16 4.08 -9.25 -2.35
CA VAL A 16 2.99 -8.28 -2.52
C VAL A 16 3.49 -7.01 -3.22
N GLN A 17 4.70 -6.56 -2.88
CA GLN A 17 5.30 -5.41 -3.55
C GLN A 17 5.56 -5.72 -5.04
N ASP A 18 6.11 -6.89 -5.37
CA ASP A 18 6.35 -7.31 -6.76
C ASP A 18 5.04 -7.40 -7.55
N GLN A 19 3.99 -8.01 -6.98
CA GLN A 19 2.67 -8.05 -7.60
C GLN A 19 2.07 -6.66 -7.81
N PHE A 20 2.19 -5.78 -6.82
CA PHE A 20 1.69 -4.41 -6.93
C PHE A 20 2.49 -3.60 -7.96
N GLU A 21 3.80 -3.74 -7.99
CA GLU A 21 4.69 -3.09 -8.95
C GLU A 21 4.41 -3.59 -10.37
N SER A 22 4.22 -4.89 -10.55
CA SER A 22 3.82 -5.49 -11.82
C SER A 22 2.48 -4.94 -12.30
N LEU A 23 1.48 -4.80 -11.41
CA LEU A 23 0.20 -4.15 -11.75
C LEU A 23 0.37 -2.67 -12.06
N PHE A 24 1.21 -1.96 -11.31
CA PHE A 24 1.52 -0.55 -11.49
C PHE A 24 2.15 -0.30 -12.86
N VAL A 25 3.15 -1.10 -13.25
CA VAL A 25 3.80 -1.07 -14.56
C VAL A 25 2.81 -1.46 -15.66
N LYS A 26 2.03 -2.53 -15.46
CA LYS A 26 1.06 -3.03 -16.46
C LYS A 26 -0.07 -2.05 -16.74
N LEU A 27 -0.48 -1.26 -15.75
CA LEU A 27 -1.50 -0.21 -15.89
C LEU A 27 -0.91 1.14 -16.34
N GLY A 28 0.40 1.25 -16.53
CA GLY A 28 1.07 2.46 -16.99
C GLY A 28 1.20 3.54 -15.91
N CYS A 29 1.42 3.14 -14.66
CA CYS A 29 1.60 4.04 -13.51
C CYS A 29 0.42 5.00 -13.30
N PRO A 30 -0.81 4.47 -13.09
CA PRO A 30 -1.93 5.34 -12.79
C PRO A 30 -1.62 6.12 -11.50
N GLY A 31 -1.74 7.45 -11.56
CA GLY A 31 -1.51 8.38 -10.44
C GLY A 31 -2.34 8.13 -9.18
N GLN A 32 -3.21 7.12 -9.22
CA GLN A 32 -4.17 6.72 -8.21
C GLN A 32 -3.79 5.40 -7.50
N MET A 33 -2.72 4.73 -7.93
CA MET A 33 -2.19 3.52 -7.29
C MET A 33 -1.01 3.84 -6.38
N MET A 34 -1.15 3.44 -5.12
CA MET A 34 -0.14 3.64 -4.08
C MET A 34 -0.15 2.45 -3.13
N LEU A 35 1.02 2.04 -2.67
CA LEU A 35 1.21 1.03 -1.64
C LEU A 35 1.99 1.67 -0.51
N VAL A 36 1.45 1.58 0.71
CA VAL A 36 2.02 2.18 1.91
C VAL A 36 2.03 1.16 3.04
N ALA A 37 3.04 1.17 3.90
CA ALA A 37 3.13 0.29 5.07
C ALA A 37 2.99 1.09 6.36
N THR A 38 2.35 0.55 7.39
CA THR A 38 2.43 1.12 8.74
C THR A 38 3.80 0.90 9.35
N THR A 39 4.25 1.88 10.10
CA THR A 39 5.47 1.81 10.89
C THR A 39 5.11 1.80 12.37
N GLY A 40 5.30 0.67 13.03
CA GLY A 40 5.01 0.54 14.46
C GLY A 40 5.55 -0.77 15.05
N PRO A 41 5.52 -0.93 16.39
CA PRO A 41 5.99 -2.15 17.07
C PRO A 41 5.05 -3.36 16.90
N GLY A 42 3.97 -3.21 16.13
CA GLY A 42 3.00 -4.26 15.82
C GLY A 42 3.25 -4.95 14.47
N PRO A 43 2.33 -5.83 14.04
CA PRO A 43 2.40 -6.44 12.73
C PRO A 43 2.36 -5.37 11.62
N ILE A 44 3.21 -5.53 10.60
CA ILE A 44 3.29 -4.59 9.47
C ILE A 44 1.98 -4.69 8.69
N MET A 45 1.26 -3.58 8.61
CA MET A 45 0.03 -3.48 7.83
C MET A 45 0.34 -2.76 6.53
N LEU A 46 0.02 -3.41 5.41
CA LEU A 46 0.11 -2.85 4.08
C LEU A 46 -1.24 -2.27 3.67
N PHE A 47 -1.22 -1.08 3.11
CA PHE A 47 -2.38 -0.38 2.59
C PHE A 47 -2.12 -0.06 1.12
N ALA A 48 -3.01 -0.49 0.24
CA ALA A 48 -2.93 -0.19 -1.18
C ALA A 48 -4.13 0.66 -1.61
N SER A 49 -3.88 1.74 -2.33
CA SER A 49 -4.90 2.45 -3.10
C SER A 49 -5.00 1.83 -4.48
N LEU A 50 -6.23 1.51 -4.89
CA LEU A 50 -6.51 0.95 -6.20
C LEU A 50 -7.58 1.79 -6.88
N PRO A 51 -7.43 2.10 -8.18
CA PRO A 51 -8.47 2.78 -8.94
C PRO A 51 -9.71 1.89 -9.09
N ASN A 52 -9.50 0.57 -9.19
CA ASN A 52 -10.55 -0.42 -9.44
C ASN A 52 -10.60 -1.53 -8.37
N PRO A 53 -11.79 -1.89 -7.86
CA PRO A 53 -11.96 -2.99 -6.93
C PRO A 53 -11.62 -4.36 -7.53
N SER A 54 -11.66 -4.51 -8.85
CA SER A 54 -11.27 -5.74 -9.53
C SER A 54 -9.80 -6.09 -9.31
N LEU A 55 -8.92 -5.11 -9.01
CA LEU A 55 -7.51 -5.35 -8.71
C LEU A 55 -7.30 -6.00 -7.33
N LEU A 56 -8.31 -5.91 -6.44
CA LEU A 56 -8.30 -6.60 -5.15
C LEU A 56 -8.30 -8.12 -5.37
N TYR A 57 -8.99 -8.63 -6.40
CA TYR A 57 -8.95 -10.06 -6.73
C TYR A 57 -7.56 -10.54 -7.18
N ALA A 58 -6.74 -9.65 -7.75
CA ALA A 58 -5.35 -9.96 -8.07
C ALA A 58 -4.45 -9.92 -6.83
N LEU A 59 -4.85 -9.18 -5.79
CA LEU A 59 -4.15 -9.01 -4.53
C LEU A 59 -4.82 -9.88 -3.47
N ALA A 60 -4.53 -11.18 -3.50
CA ALA A 60 -5.09 -12.13 -2.54
C ALA A 60 -4.78 -11.71 -1.09
N GLY A 61 -5.79 -11.79 -0.21
CA GLY A 61 -5.67 -11.47 1.21
C GLY A 61 -5.83 -9.99 1.58
N PHE A 62 -6.00 -9.10 0.60
CA PHE A 62 -6.33 -7.71 0.89
C PHE A 62 -7.82 -7.54 1.20
N GLU A 63 -8.12 -6.85 2.30
CA GLU A 63 -9.47 -6.45 2.68
C GLU A 63 -9.72 -5.02 2.25
N ARG A 64 -10.90 -4.76 1.67
CA ARG A 64 -11.31 -3.39 1.38
C ARG A 64 -11.53 -2.63 2.68
N ILE A 65 -10.98 -1.42 2.74
CA ILE A 65 -11.17 -0.49 3.86
C ILE A 65 -11.65 0.86 3.37
N GLU A 66 -12.13 1.64 4.33
CA GLU A 66 -12.50 3.04 4.12
C GLU A 66 -11.29 3.96 4.35
N ASP A 67 -11.37 5.16 3.78
CA ASP A 67 -10.33 6.18 3.94
C ASP A 67 -10.11 6.58 5.40
N SER A 68 -11.15 6.44 6.24
CA SER A 68 -11.11 6.71 7.68
C SER A 68 -10.32 5.68 8.48
N GLU A 69 -10.08 4.48 7.93
CA GLU A 69 -9.28 3.42 8.56
C GLU A 69 -7.78 3.56 8.23
N LEU A 70 -7.42 4.57 7.43
CA LEU A 70 -6.03 4.80 7.06
C LEU A 70 -5.24 5.37 8.24
N PRO A 71 -4.04 4.82 8.50
CA PRO A 71 -3.16 5.38 9.51
C PRO A 71 -2.72 6.79 9.09
N SER A 72 -2.58 7.70 10.06
CA SER A 72 -2.00 9.04 9.81
C SER A 72 -0.50 8.97 9.49
N GLU A 73 0.17 7.90 9.95
CA GLU A 73 1.59 7.63 9.76
C GLU A 73 1.78 6.33 8.97
N ALA A 74 2.31 6.46 7.75
CA ALA A 74 2.62 5.31 6.90
C ALA A 74 3.90 5.58 6.11
N SER A 75 4.44 4.55 5.46
CA SER A 75 5.62 4.69 4.62
C SER A 75 5.31 4.25 3.22
N LEU A 76 5.54 5.17 2.28
CA LEU A 76 5.33 4.92 0.87
C LEU A 76 6.32 3.87 0.37
N LEU A 77 5.78 2.79 -0.17
CA LEU A 77 6.54 1.73 -0.82
C LEU A 77 6.54 1.94 -2.33
N VAL A 78 5.35 2.00 -2.93
CA VAL A 78 5.16 2.12 -4.38
C VAL A 78 4.08 3.16 -4.67
N GLY A 79 4.24 3.93 -5.74
CA GLY A 79 3.23 4.90 -6.19
C GLY A 79 3.72 6.34 -6.15
N HIS A 80 2.79 7.29 -6.17
CA HIS A 80 3.11 8.70 -6.34
C HIS A 80 3.29 9.44 -5.02
N PRO A 81 4.48 10.02 -4.74
CA PRO A 81 4.74 10.76 -3.50
C PRO A 81 3.82 11.97 -3.34
N GLN A 82 3.41 12.64 -4.42
CA GLN A 82 2.48 13.78 -4.33
C GLN A 82 1.08 13.40 -3.83
N ALA A 83 0.58 12.22 -4.21
CA ALA A 83 -0.70 11.70 -3.73
C ALA A 83 -0.57 11.17 -2.29
N PHE A 84 0.61 10.66 -1.95
CA PHE A 84 0.99 10.26 -0.59
C PHE A 84 1.05 11.44 0.38
N GLU A 85 1.84 12.46 0.08
CA GLU A 85 2.06 13.63 0.95
C GLU A 85 0.77 14.43 1.21
N LYS A 86 -0.21 14.33 0.31
CA LYS A 86 -1.54 14.92 0.54
C LYS A 86 -2.38 14.20 1.57
N ARG A 87 -2.07 12.94 1.91
CA ARG A 87 -2.92 12.08 2.75
C ARG A 87 -2.23 11.46 3.95
N PHE A 88 -0.95 11.15 3.87
CA PHE A 88 -0.17 10.53 4.92
C PHE A 88 0.96 11.45 5.36
N THR A 89 1.16 11.54 6.67
CA THR A 89 2.37 12.16 7.23
C THR A 89 3.48 11.12 7.12
N TYR A 90 4.64 11.49 6.57
CA TYR A 90 5.75 10.58 6.23
C TYR A 90 6.67 10.35 7.46
N PRO A 91 6.56 9.26 8.24
CA PRO A 91 7.69 8.74 8.99
C PRO A 91 8.70 8.16 8.00
N LYS A 92 9.96 8.54 8.18
CA LYS A 92 11.10 8.07 7.38
C LYS A 92 11.38 6.60 7.72
N TRP A 93 10.64 5.65 7.14
CA TRP A 93 10.87 4.22 7.41
C TRP A 93 12.23 3.80 6.91
N LYS A 94 12.96 3.12 7.80
CA LYS A 94 14.14 2.34 7.47
C LYS A 94 13.71 0.87 7.57
N PRO A 95 13.92 0.05 6.54
CA PRO A 95 13.77 -1.39 6.70
C PRO A 95 14.71 -1.87 7.83
N PRO A 96 14.28 -2.79 8.70
CA PRO A 96 15.19 -3.44 9.64
C PRO A 96 16.25 -4.20 8.82
N THR A 97 17.52 -3.84 9.03
CA THR A 97 18.70 -4.51 8.46
C THR A 97 18.85 -5.91 9.00
#